data_AF-A0A962N2C0-F1
#
_entry.id   AF-A0A962N2C0-F1
#
_cell.length_a   1.000
_cell.length_b   1.000
_cell.length_c   1.000
_cell.angle_alpha   90.00
_cell.angle_beta   90.00
_cell.angle_gamma   90.00
#
_symmetry.space_group_name_H-M   'P 1'
#
loop_
_entity.id
_entity.type
_entity.pdbx_description
1 polymer ?
#
loop_
_entity_poly.entity_id
_entity_poly.type
_entity_poly.pdbx_seq_one_letter_code
_entity_poly.pdbx_strand_id
1 'polypeptide(L)' 'MEETGLPVVIAEDPLTCVARGGGRILELMDEMGPGHFGLE' A
#
# COMPACT_ATOMS: atom_id res chain seq x y z
N MET A 1 14.88 6.63 -16.23
CA MET A 1 13.40 6.71 -16.36
C MET A 1 12.96 6.59 -17.83
N GLU A 2 13.79 6.04 -18.72
CA GLU A 2 13.66 6.30 -20.16
C GLU A 2 13.32 5.06 -21.01
N GLU A 3 13.36 3.83 -20.45
CA GLU A 3 13.03 2.63 -21.24
C GLU A 3 11.56 2.50 -21.61
N THR A 4 10.64 2.96 -20.76
CA THR A 4 9.20 2.77 -20.99
C THR A 4 8.55 3.96 -21.69
N GLY A 5 9.21 5.13 -21.74
CA GLY A 5 8.62 6.39 -22.24
C GLY A 5 7.43 6.90 -21.41
N LEU A 6 7.12 6.28 -20.27
CA LEU A 6 6.00 6.65 -19.40
C LEU A 6 6.48 7.56 -18.25
N PRO A 7 5.59 8.40 -17.68
CA PRO A 7 5.90 9.15 -16.48
C PRO A 7 6.23 8.20 -15.32
N VAL A 8 7.35 8.46 -14.65
CA VAL A 8 7.76 7.71 -13.46
C VAL A 8 7.75 8.67 -12.28
N VAL A 9 7.17 8.23 -11.16
CA VAL A 9 7.13 8.99 -9.91
C VAL A 9 7.72 8.11 -8.81
N ILE A 10 8.66 8.65 -8.06
CA ILE A 10 9.23 8.00 -6.88
C ILE A 10 8.30 8.30 -5.70
N ALA A 11 7.93 7.28 -4.94
CA ALA A 11 7.15 7.46 -3.71
C ALA A 11 7.93 8.33 -2.72
N GLU A 12 7.22 9.08 -1.87
CA GLU A 12 7.80 9.98 -0.86
C GLU A 12 8.76 9.23 0.09
N ASP A 13 8.34 8.06 0.60
CA ASP A 13 9.17 7.19 1.44
C ASP A 13 9.29 5.78 0.82
N PRO A 14 10.13 5.60 -0.21
CA PRO A 14 10.12 4.39 -1.02
C PRO A 14 10.64 3.16 -0.25
N LEU A 15 11.47 3.37 0.78
CA LEU A 15 12.00 2.29 1.62
C LEU A 15 10.99 1.77 2.65
N THR A 16 9.92 2.51 2.94
CA THR A 16 8.95 2.15 3.98
C THR A 16 7.52 1.98 3.45
N CYS A 17 7.28 2.22 2.16
CA CYS A 17 5.94 2.20 1.56
C CYS A 17 5.20 0.87 1.80
N VAL A 18 5.91 -0.26 1.79
CA VAL A 18 5.33 -1.59 2.09
C VAL A 18 4.88 -1.68 3.55
N ALA A 19 5.74 -1.31 4.50
CA ALA A 19 5.41 -1.35 5.92
C ALA A 19 4.27 -0.37 6.26
N ARG A 20 4.25 0.81 5.64
CA ARG A 20 3.18 1.80 5.80
C ARG A 20 1.84 1.30 5.26
N GLY A 21 1.83 0.70 4.07
CA GLY A 21 0.63 0.08 3.51
C GLY A 21 0.13 -1.07 4.37
N GLY A 22 1.04 -1.91 4.88
CA GLY A 22 0.75 -2.98 5.83
C GLY A 22 0.15 -2.48 7.14
N GLY A 23 0.73 -1.44 7.75
CA GLY A 23 0.16 -0.82 8.95
C GLY A 23 -1.25 -0.29 8.71
N ARG A 24 -1.46 0.40 7.58
CA ARG A 24 -2.78 0.96 7.24
C ARG A 24 -3.85 -0.11 7.05
N ILE A 25 -3.54 -1.26 6.44
CA ILE A 25 -4.55 -2.32 6.30
C ILE A 25 -4.89 -2.94 7.66
N LEU A 26 -3.92 -3.07 8.56
CA LEU A 26 -4.18 -3.59 9.91
C LEU A 26 -5.11 -2.65 10.69
N GLU A 27 -4.87 -1.34 10.66
CA GLU A 27 -5.78 -0.35 11.24
C GLU A 27 -7.20 -0.47 10.68
N LEU A 28 -7.33 -0.57 9.35
CA LEU A 28 -8.62 -0.69 8.69
C LEU A 28 -9.33 -2.03 9.01
N MET A 29 -8.58 -3.11 9.23
CA MET A 29 -9.12 -4.40 9.66
C MET A 29 -9.67 -4.33 11.08
N ASP A 30 -9.03 -3.57 11.97
CA ASP A 30 -9.55 -3.32 13.33
C ASP A 30 -10.83 -2.45 13.28
N GLU A 31 -10.90 -1.49 12.35
CA GLU A 31 -12.06 -0.59 12.19
C GLU A 31 -13.27 -1.27 11.52
N MET A 32 -13.05 -2.07 10.48
CA MET A 32 -14.12 -2.62 9.62
C MET A 32 -14.32 -4.14 9.74
N GLY A 33 -13.41 -4.83 10.42
CA GLY A 33 -13.38 -6.28 10.53
C GLY A 33 -12.77 -6.99 9.30
N PRO A 34 -12.16 -8.18 9.48
CA PRO A 34 -11.46 -8.90 8.41
C PRO A 34 -12.38 -9.37 7.25
N GLY A 35 -13.67 -9.60 7.54
CA GLY A 35 -14.66 -9.98 6.52
C GLY A 35 -14.91 -8.93 5.44
N HIS A 36 -14.55 -7.65 5.69
CA HIS A 36 -14.67 -6.59 4.69
C HIS A 36 -13.68 -6.76 3.53
N PHE A 37 -12.58 -7.49 3.76
CA PHE A 37 -11.51 -7.66 2.79
C PHE A 37 -11.50 -9.04 2.10
N GLY A 38 -12.52 -9.87 2.33
CA GLY A 38 -12.59 -11.22 1.77
C GLY A 38 -11.46 -12.13 2.25
N LEU A 39 -10.90 -11.83 3.43
CA LEU A 39 -9.88 -12.63 4.10
C LEU A 39 -10.60 -13.66 4.99
N GLU A 40 -11.08 -14.72 4.36
CA GLU A 40 -11.65 -15.92 5.01
C GLU A 40 -10.66 -17.09 4.93
#